data_AF-A0AAN9T8E5-F1
#
_entry.id   AF-A0AAN9T8E5-F1
#
_cell.length_a   1.000
_cell.length_b   1.000
_cell.length_c   1.000
_cell.angle_alpha   90.00
_cell.angle_beta   90.00
_cell.angle_gamma   90.00
#
_symmetry.space_group_name_H-M   'P 1'
#
loop_
_entity.id
_entity.type
_entity.pdbx_description
1 polymer ?
#
loop_
_entity_poly.entity_id
_entity_poly.type
_entity_poly.pdbx_seq_one_letter_code
_entity_poly.pdbx_strand_id
1 'polypeptide(L)'
;MSQFLAGCLIFRLDVSFFGLMSHFSSGWFNFRLVGNPVKSLEFSSRVVVSILEGNAIQYGDLTFYYLGGSTACGVQPKNNDLVASVALVHFKGASFEYSPSNSLCGQTAVIIDPTSDNNVTVRIADICRRCKINDIDVSLATFKRFKPLSVGRFKVFWYLE
;
A
#
# COMPACT_ATOMS: atom_id res chain seq x y z
N MET A 1 27.03 24.72 19.27
CA MET A 1 25.69 25.10 18.78
C MET A 1 25.38 24.26 17.55
N SER A 2 24.33 23.45 17.66
CA SER A 2 23.85 22.49 16.67
C SER A 2 23.30 23.16 15.42
N GLN A 3 23.68 22.68 14.24
CA GLN A 3 22.87 22.78 13.01
C GLN A 3 23.09 21.48 12.21
N PHE A 4 22.29 20.45 12.47
CA PHE A 4 22.16 19.31 11.57
C PHE A 4 21.22 19.71 10.43
N LEU A 5 21.78 19.93 9.25
CA LEU A 5 21.05 19.91 7.99
C LEU A 5 20.83 18.43 7.62
N ALA A 6 19.58 17.98 7.66
CA ALA A 6 19.19 16.67 7.15
C ALA A 6 19.30 16.69 5.62
N GLY A 7 20.45 16.25 5.11
CA GLY A 7 20.64 15.96 3.70
C GLY A 7 19.79 14.76 3.28
N CYS A 8 18.93 14.99 2.28
CA CYS A 8 18.26 13.95 1.52
C CYS A 8 19.32 12.99 0.94
N LEU A 9 19.37 11.75 1.42
CA LEU A 9 20.20 10.71 0.79
C LEU A 9 19.54 10.32 -0.53
N ILE A 10 20.01 10.94 -1.62
CA ILE A 10 19.81 10.45 -2.97
C ILE A 10 20.58 9.12 -3.05
N PHE A 11 19.85 8.01 -3.09
CA PHE A 11 20.43 6.73 -3.51
C PHE A 11 20.80 6.85 -4.99
N ARG A 12 22.09 7.08 -5.28
CA ARG A 12 22.64 6.81 -6.61
C ARG A 12 22.66 5.29 -6.80
N LEU A 13 21.76 4.79 -7.64
CA LEU A 13 21.89 3.46 -8.22
C LEU A 13 22.94 3.55 -9.34
N ASP A 14 24.18 3.23 -9.04
CA ASP A 14 25.19 3.00 -10.09
C ASP A 14 24.88 1.65 -10.75
N VAL A 15 24.01 1.67 -11.76
CA VAL A 15 23.84 0.54 -12.69
C VAL A 15 25.00 0.61 -13.69
N SER A 16 26.13 0.03 -13.33
CA SER A 16 27.24 -0.15 -14.27
C SER A 16 26.88 -1.27 -15.25
N PHE A 17 26.43 -0.86 -16.43
CA PHE A 17 26.12 -1.74 -17.56
C PHE A 17 27.43 -2.20 -18.21
N PHE A 18 27.95 -3.37 -17.84
CA PHE A 18 28.94 -4.07 -18.66
C PHE A 18 28.21 -5.12 -19.50
N GLY A 19 27.97 -4.77 -20.77
CA GLY A 19 27.58 -5.76 -21.77
C GLY A 19 28.77 -6.64 -22.12
N LEU A 20 28.58 -7.96 -22.09
CA LEU A 20 28.97 -8.85 -23.18
C LEU A 20 28.18 -10.17 -23.07
N MET A 21 27.93 -10.76 -24.23
CA MET A 21 27.03 -11.88 -24.48
C MET A 21 27.41 -13.20 -23.80
N SER A 22 26.35 -14.02 -23.62
CA SER A 22 26.29 -15.48 -23.72
C SER A 22 26.42 -16.33 -22.44
N HIS A 23 25.57 -17.36 -22.42
CA HIS A 23 25.39 -18.45 -21.45
C HIS A 23 24.49 -18.20 -20.22
N PHE A 24 23.25 -18.67 -20.38
CA PHE A 24 22.36 -19.09 -19.29
C PHE A 24 23.08 -20.09 -18.39
N SER A 25 23.27 -19.72 -17.13
CA SER A 25 23.56 -20.62 -16.03
C SER A 25 22.95 -20.00 -14.79
N SER A 26 22.15 -20.79 -14.07
CA SER A 26 21.42 -20.46 -12.84
C SER A 26 22.35 -19.93 -11.75
N GLY A 27 22.60 -18.62 -11.76
CA GLY A 27 23.36 -17.93 -10.72
C GLY A 27 22.44 -17.54 -9.57
N TRP A 28 22.67 -18.12 -8.40
CA TRP A 28 22.14 -17.60 -7.14
C TRP A 28 22.83 -16.26 -6.87
N PHE A 29 22.12 -15.16 -7.04
CA PHE A 29 22.61 -13.83 -6.69
C PHE A 29 22.68 -13.72 -5.16
N ASN A 30 23.90 -13.80 -4.61
CA ASN A 30 24.15 -13.43 -3.21
C ASN A 30 24.30 -11.90 -3.15
N PHE A 31 23.20 -11.22 -2.78
CA PHE A 31 23.27 -9.80 -2.41
C PHE A 31 23.96 -9.68 -1.05
N ARG A 32 25.23 -9.27 -1.04
CA ARG A 32 25.92 -8.87 0.19
C ARG A 32 25.72 -7.38 0.40
N LEU A 33 24.74 -7.03 1.23
CA LEU A 33 24.55 -5.65 1.69
C LEU A 33 25.75 -5.27 2.57
N VAL A 34 26.64 -4.41 2.07
CA VAL A 34 27.69 -3.81 2.89
C VAL A 34 27.08 -2.59 3.59
N GLY A 35 26.68 -2.78 4.84
CA GLY A 35 26.15 -1.74 5.71
C GLY A 35 26.12 -2.23 7.16
N ASN A 36 26.28 -1.31 8.12
CA ASN A 36 26.21 -1.55 9.57
C ASN A 36 25.03 -2.44 9.97
N PRO A 37 25.06 -3.15 11.12
CA PRO A 37 23.98 -4.03 11.55
C PRO A 37 22.75 -3.21 11.94
N VAL A 38 21.99 -2.77 10.94
CA VAL A 38 20.59 -2.44 11.13
C VAL A 38 19.94 -3.79 11.39
N LYS A 39 19.28 -3.96 12.54
CA LYS A 39 18.36 -5.07 12.77
C LYS A 39 17.61 -5.30 11.46
N SER A 40 17.74 -6.47 10.85
CA SER A 40 17.13 -6.74 9.55
C SER A 40 15.67 -6.32 9.64
N LEU A 41 15.31 -5.27 8.90
CA LEU A 41 13.91 -4.99 8.62
C LEU A 41 13.48 -6.16 7.74
N GLU A 42 12.95 -7.21 8.36
CA GLU A 42 12.25 -8.27 7.66
C GLU A 42 11.00 -7.65 7.05
N PHE A 43 11.19 -7.10 5.86
CA PHE A 43 10.13 -6.53 5.06
C PHE A 43 9.49 -7.69 4.30
N SER A 44 8.16 -7.77 4.32
CA SER A 44 7.47 -8.82 3.59
C SER A 44 7.94 -8.83 2.14
N SER A 45 8.31 -10.01 1.64
CA SER A 45 8.90 -10.16 0.29
C SER A 45 8.02 -9.56 -0.80
N ARG A 46 6.70 -9.57 -0.60
CA ARG A 46 5.71 -8.91 -1.46
C ARG A 46 5.92 -7.41 -1.56
N VAL A 47 6.16 -6.74 -0.44
CA VAL A 47 6.36 -5.29 -0.46
C VAL A 47 7.69 -4.95 -1.14
N VAL A 48 8.74 -5.76 -0.95
CA VAL A 48 10.00 -5.60 -1.70
C VAL A 48 9.77 -5.76 -3.21
N VAL A 49 9.06 -6.81 -3.62
CA VAL A 49 8.73 -7.06 -5.04
C VAL A 49 7.97 -5.87 -5.63
N SER A 50 6.94 -5.37 -4.95
CA SER A 50 6.16 -4.23 -5.43
C SER A 50 6.98 -2.94 -5.54
N ILE A 51 7.96 -2.71 -4.66
CA ILE A 51 8.90 -1.59 -4.80
C ILE A 51 9.75 -1.76 -6.06
N LEU A 52 10.23 -2.98 -6.34
CA LEU A 52 11.03 -3.28 -7.53
C LEU A 52 10.21 -3.15 -8.83
N GLU A 53 8.90 -3.38 -8.76
CA GLU A 53 7.93 -3.16 -9.85
C GLU A 53 7.57 -1.67 -10.05
N GLY A 54 8.03 -0.79 -9.15
CA GLY A 54 7.79 0.65 -9.22
C GLY A 54 6.45 1.09 -8.62
N ASN A 55 5.78 0.22 -7.87
CA ASN A 55 4.53 0.59 -7.19
C ASN A 55 4.79 1.57 -6.03
N ALA A 56 3.92 2.58 -5.92
CA ALA A 56 3.95 3.51 -4.81
C ALA A 56 3.38 2.85 -3.54
N ILE A 57 4.27 2.38 -2.66
CA ILE A 57 3.89 1.77 -1.39
C ILE A 57 3.50 2.83 -0.37
N GLN A 58 2.32 2.66 0.20
CA GLN A 58 1.78 3.48 1.27
C GLN A 58 1.92 2.75 2.61
N TYR A 59 2.30 3.49 3.65
CA TYR A 59 2.31 3.00 5.03
C TYR A 59 1.42 3.89 5.90
N GLY A 60 0.36 3.30 6.46
CA GLY A 60 -0.67 4.05 7.17
C GLY A 60 -1.51 3.20 8.11
N ASP A 61 -2.53 3.83 8.68
CA ASP A 61 -3.50 3.13 9.51
C ASP A 61 -4.56 2.45 8.63
N LEU A 62 -4.87 1.21 8.98
CA LEU A 62 -6.06 0.50 8.52
C LEU A 62 -7.14 0.57 9.60
N THR A 63 -8.33 1.06 9.23
CA THR A 63 -9.55 1.00 10.04
C THR A 63 -10.67 0.31 9.28
N PHE A 64 -11.88 0.28 9.85
CA PHE A 64 -13.07 -0.17 9.14
C PHE A 64 -14.25 0.78 9.31
N TYR A 65 -15.18 0.73 8.35
CA TYR A 65 -16.42 1.48 8.37
C TYR A 65 -17.61 0.63 7.95
N TYR A 66 -18.81 1.03 8.38
CA TYR A 66 -20.06 0.40 7.99
C TYR A 66 -20.56 0.96 6.66
N LEU A 67 -20.82 0.05 5.75
CA LEU A 67 -21.46 0.30 4.46
C LEU A 67 -22.98 0.30 4.62
N GLY A 68 -23.64 1.28 4.00
CA GLY A 68 -25.09 1.48 4.15
C GLY A 68 -25.76 2.26 3.02
N GLY A 69 -25.11 2.44 1.87
CA GLY A 69 -25.65 3.21 0.76
C GLY A 69 -24.71 3.32 -0.43
N SER A 70 -25.01 4.25 -1.34
CA SER A 70 -24.14 4.57 -2.47
C SER A 70 -22.86 5.24 -1.99
N THR A 71 -21.73 4.78 -2.50
CA THR A 71 -20.41 5.35 -2.25
C THR A 71 -20.07 6.43 -3.26
N ALA A 72 -18.95 7.13 -3.07
CA ALA A 72 -18.46 8.11 -4.03
C ALA A 72 -18.19 7.53 -5.43
N CYS A 73 -17.94 6.22 -5.53
CA CYS A 73 -17.81 5.53 -6.82
C CYS A 73 -19.15 5.18 -7.49
N GLY A 74 -20.28 5.58 -6.91
CA GLY A 74 -21.62 5.30 -7.44
C GLY A 74 -22.04 3.84 -7.37
N VAL A 75 -21.40 3.06 -6.51
CA VAL A 75 -21.71 1.65 -6.26
C VAL A 75 -22.30 1.47 -4.86
N GLN A 76 -22.97 0.34 -4.60
CA GLN A 76 -23.55 0.01 -3.30
C GLN A 76 -22.95 -1.28 -2.73
N PRO A 77 -21.68 -1.26 -2.31
CA PRO A 77 -21.06 -2.41 -1.68
C PRO A 77 -21.68 -2.66 -0.29
N LYS A 78 -21.60 -3.91 0.15
CA LYS A 78 -22.14 -4.40 1.42
C LYS A 78 -21.02 -4.67 2.42
N ASN A 79 -21.36 -4.75 3.70
CA ASN A 79 -20.41 -5.03 4.78
C ASN A 79 -19.65 -6.37 4.63
N ASN A 80 -20.13 -7.27 3.77
CA ASN A 80 -19.50 -8.54 3.45
C ASN A 80 -18.61 -8.52 2.19
N ASP A 81 -18.59 -7.43 1.43
CA ASP A 81 -17.73 -7.27 0.24
C ASP A 81 -16.31 -6.91 0.65
N LEU A 82 -15.32 -7.31 -0.16
CA LEU A 82 -13.92 -6.92 0.03
C LEU A 82 -13.64 -5.60 -0.68
N VAL A 83 -13.97 -4.50 0.00
CA VAL A 83 -13.79 -3.14 -0.52
C VAL A 83 -13.04 -2.24 0.46
N ALA A 84 -12.47 -1.17 -0.09
CA ALA A 84 -11.81 -0.12 0.65
C ALA A 84 -12.19 1.27 0.15
N SER A 85 -12.00 2.23 1.04
CA SER A 85 -12.01 3.65 0.77
C SER A 85 -10.62 4.22 0.98
N VAL A 86 -10.23 5.18 0.16
CA VAL A 86 -8.90 5.82 0.20
C VAL A 86 -9.00 7.28 0.59
N ALA A 87 -7.92 7.83 1.15
CA ALA A 87 -7.88 9.22 1.56
C ALA A 87 -8.21 10.19 0.41
N LEU A 88 -8.86 11.30 0.76
CA LEU A 88 -9.30 12.36 -0.15
C LEU A 88 -8.22 12.79 -1.17
N VAL A 89 -6.96 12.87 -0.73
CA VAL A 89 -5.82 13.30 -1.56
C VAL A 89 -5.53 12.35 -2.73
N HIS A 90 -5.89 11.07 -2.62
CA HIS A 90 -5.78 10.10 -3.71
C HIS A 90 -6.95 10.23 -4.70
N PHE A 91 -8.11 10.69 -4.22
CA PHE A 91 -9.35 10.71 -4.98
C PHE A 91 -9.58 12.07 -5.67
N LYS A 92 -8.87 12.30 -6.79
CA LYS A 92 -8.95 13.55 -7.58
C LYS A 92 -10.23 13.62 -8.42
N GLY A 93 -11.02 14.69 -8.36
CA GLY A 93 -12.23 14.83 -9.19
C GLY A 93 -13.16 16.00 -8.85
N ALA A 94 -14.19 16.20 -9.68
CA ALA A 94 -15.09 17.37 -9.67
C ALA A 94 -16.09 17.41 -8.49
N SER A 95 -16.38 16.26 -7.87
CA SER A 95 -17.25 16.15 -6.70
C SER A 95 -16.66 15.14 -5.73
N PHE A 96 -16.33 15.60 -4.53
CA PHE A 96 -15.83 14.74 -3.44
C PHE A 96 -16.91 13.82 -2.86
N GLU A 97 -18.17 14.01 -3.26
CA GLU A 97 -19.30 13.23 -2.76
C GLU A 97 -19.72 12.12 -3.70
N TYR A 98 -19.59 12.37 -5.01
CA TYR A 98 -20.05 11.46 -6.04
C TYR A 98 -19.23 11.69 -7.30
N SER A 99 -18.30 10.79 -7.56
CA SER A 99 -17.42 10.81 -8.73
C SER A 99 -17.26 9.38 -9.25
N PRO A 100 -18.31 8.78 -9.84
CA PRO A 100 -18.26 7.41 -10.36
C PRO A 100 -17.24 7.23 -11.49
N SER A 101 -16.85 8.32 -12.17
CA SER A 101 -15.81 8.34 -13.20
C SER A 101 -14.40 8.56 -12.64
N ASN A 102 -14.20 8.52 -11.31
CA ASN A 102 -12.86 8.64 -10.73
C ASN A 102 -12.02 7.44 -11.17
N SER A 103 -10.77 7.69 -11.56
CA SER A 103 -9.88 6.64 -12.07
C SER A 103 -9.61 5.53 -11.04
N LEU A 104 -9.70 5.81 -9.74
CA LEU A 104 -9.51 4.82 -8.68
C LEU A 104 -10.72 3.90 -8.49
N CYS A 105 -11.91 4.32 -8.91
CA CYS A 105 -13.09 3.50 -8.74
C CYS A 105 -12.97 2.19 -9.52
N GLY A 106 -13.05 1.07 -8.79
CA GLY A 106 -12.91 -0.26 -9.38
C GLY A 106 -11.47 -0.79 -9.45
N GLN A 107 -10.45 0.04 -9.19
CA GLN A 107 -9.07 -0.44 -9.04
C GLN A 107 -8.94 -1.37 -7.84
N THR A 108 -7.88 -2.18 -7.84
CA THR A 108 -7.55 -3.07 -6.73
C THR A 108 -6.41 -2.50 -5.91
N ALA A 109 -6.49 -2.70 -4.60
CA ALA A 109 -5.39 -2.43 -3.68
C ALA A 109 -5.02 -3.72 -2.95
N VAL A 110 -3.72 -3.97 -2.83
CA VAL A 110 -3.19 -5.04 -1.98
C VAL A 110 -2.81 -4.43 -0.65
N ILE A 111 -3.31 -5.02 0.43
CA ILE A 111 -3.05 -4.60 1.81
C ILE A 111 -2.24 -5.70 2.49
N ILE A 112 -1.16 -5.34 3.18
CA ILE A 112 -0.22 -6.26 3.82
C ILE A 112 -0.08 -5.88 5.30
N ASP A 113 -0.27 -6.84 6.19
CA ASP A 113 0.02 -6.68 7.61
C ASP A 113 1.54 -6.77 7.82
N PRO A 114 2.23 -5.76 8.39
CA PRO A 114 3.67 -5.83 8.63
C PRO A 114 4.05 -6.81 9.74
N THR A 115 3.09 -7.23 10.56
CA THR A 115 3.29 -8.16 11.69
C THR A 115 3.03 -9.61 11.31
N SER A 116 2.42 -9.85 10.14
CA SER A 116 2.15 -11.17 9.60
C SER A 116 2.14 -11.08 8.08
N ASP A 117 2.79 -11.97 7.33
CA ASP A 117 2.78 -11.97 5.85
C ASP A 117 1.39 -12.17 5.19
N ASN A 118 0.32 -12.12 5.98
CA ASN A 118 -1.05 -12.05 5.55
C ASN A 118 -1.30 -10.79 4.71
N ASN A 119 -1.99 -10.98 3.60
CA ASN A 119 -2.35 -9.92 2.66
C ASN A 119 -3.76 -10.15 2.12
N VAL A 120 -4.41 -9.05 1.76
CA VAL A 120 -5.77 -9.06 1.21
C VAL A 120 -5.85 -8.06 0.07
N THR A 121 -6.33 -8.52 -1.09
CA THR A 121 -6.69 -7.66 -2.20
C THR A 121 -8.13 -7.19 -2.05
N VAL A 122 -8.34 -5.88 -2.20
CA VAL A 122 -9.65 -5.23 -2.09
C VAL A 122 -9.91 -4.34 -3.29
N ARG A 123 -11.18 -4.12 -3.61
CA ARG A 123 -11.58 -3.14 -4.62
C ARG A 123 -11.76 -1.76 -3.99
N ILE A 124 -11.20 -0.72 -4.60
CA ILE A 124 -11.46 0.66 -4.22
C ILE A 124 -12.89 1.01 -4.66
N ALA A 125 -13.72 1.35 -3.68
CA ALA A 125 -15.14 1.60 -3.88
C ALA A 125 -15.62 2.92 -3.29
N ASP A 126 -14.82 3.63 -2.52
CA ASP A 126 -15.24 4.87 -1.86
C ASP A 126 -14.09 5.82 -1.53
N ILE A 127 -14.42 6.99 -0.98
CA ILE A 127 -13.50 8.01 -0.51
C ILE A 127 -13.62 8.21 1.01
N CYS A 128 -12.49 8.18 1.70
CA CYS A 128 -12.41 8.53 3.12
C CYS A 128 -11.97 9.99 3.29
N ARG A 129 -12.92 10.89 3.53
CA ARG A 129 -12.65 12.34 3.65
C ARG A 129 -11.87 12.75 4.90
N ARG A 130 -11.83 11.88 5.92
CA ARG A 130 -11.18 12.13 7.21
C ARG A 130 -9.87 11.35 7.37
N CYS A 131 -9.55 10.47 6.45
CA CYS A 131 -8.33 9.67 6.48
C CYS A 131 -7.10 10.56 6.22
N LYS A 132 -6.00 10.27 6.92
CA LYS A 132 -4.70 10.83 6.54
C LYS A 132 -4.28 10.27 5.19
N ILE A 133 -3.33 10.95 4.54
CA ILE A 133 -2.87 10.63 3.18
C ILE A 133 -2.64 9.13 2.94
N ASN A 134 -2.00 8.42 3.88
CA ASN A 134 -1.67 7.00 3.70
C ASN A 134 -2.64 6.03 4.40
N ASP A 135 -3.67 6.54 5.07
CA ASP A 135 -4.63 5.67 5.76
C ASP A 135 -5.60 5.05 4.74
N ILE A 136 -6.04 3.82 5.03
CA ILE A 136 -7.02 3.07 4.24
C ILE A 136 -8.13 2.59 5.16
N ASP A 137 -9.39 2.78 4.76
CA ASP A 137 -10.53 2.42 5.60
C ASP A 137 -11.37 1.38 4.85
N VAL A 138 -11.49 0.18 5.42
CA VAL A 138 -11.99 -1.02 4.71
C VAL A 138 -13.36 -1.47 5.21
N SER A 139 -14.01 -2.38 4.47
CA SER A 139 -15.23 -3.02 4.96
C SER A 139 -14.98 -3.89 6.20
N LEU A 140 -16.05 -4.19 6.96
CA LEU A 140 -15.99 -5.13 8.08
C LEU A 140 -15.44 -6.51 7.68
N ALA A 141 -15.82 -7.01 6.49
CA ALA A 141 -15.32 -8.29 6.02
C ALA A 141 -13.83 -8.27 5.71
N THR A 142 -13.32 -7.20 5.08
CA THR A 142 -11.88 -7.05 4.85
C THR A 142 -11.13 -6.98 6.17
N PHE A 143 -11.55 -6.15 7.13
CA PHE A 143 -10.84 -6.00 8.40
C PHE A 143 -10.73 -7.34 9.15
N LYS A 144 -11.81 -8.12 9.16
CA LYS A 144 -11.87 -9.45 9.80
C LYS A 144 -10.92 -10.49 9.17
N ARG A 145 -10.42 -10.26 7.96
CA ARG A 145 -9.35 -11.10 7.37
C ARG A 145 -8.00 -10.89 8.03
N PHE A 146 -7.80 -9.73 8.67
CA PHE A 146 -6.55 -9.40 9.37
C PHE A 146 -6.69 -9.59 10.87
N LYS A 147 -7.68 -8.94 11.51
CA LYS A 147 -7.83 -8.89 12.97
C LYS A 147 -9.31 -8.89 13.39
N PRO A 148 -9.65 -9.28 14.63
CA PRO A 148 -10.99 -9.04 15.19
C PRO A 148 -11.32 -7.54 15.23
N LEU A 149 -12.59 -7.16 15.02
CA LEU A 149 -13.03 -5.76 15.01
C LEU A 149 -12.71 -5.00 16.30
N SER A 150 -12.54 -5.69 17.43
CA SER A 150 -12.15 -5.10 18.72
C SER A 150 -10.78 -4.43 18.71
N VAL A 151 -9.92 -4.74 17.72
CA VAL A 151 -8.63 -4.04 17.52
C VAL A 151 -8.85 -2.61 17.02
N GLY A 152 -9.87 -2.37 16.19
CA GLY A 152 -10.25 -1.03 15.71
C GLY A 152 -9.34 -0.42 14.65
N ARG A 153 -8.02 -0.41 14.90
CA ARG A 153 -7.00 0.24 14.06
C ARG A 153 -5.66 -0.46 14.20
N PHE A 154 -4.94 -0.65 13.09
CA PHE A 154 -3.54 -1.11 13.12
C PHE A 154 -2.78 -0.63 11.87
N LYS A 155 -1.46 -0.82 11.85
CA LYS A 155 -0.60 -0.38 10.73
C LYS A 155 -0.58 -1.40 9.61
N VAL A 156 -0.59 -0.92 8.36
CA VAL A 156 -0.46 -1.75 7.16
C VAL A 156 0.42 -1.08 6.11
N PHE A 157 0.98 -1.90 5.22
CA PHE A 157 1.39 -1.45 3.90
C PHE A 157 0.24 -1.64 2.91
N TRP A 158 0.11 -0.75 1.94
CA TRP A 158 -0.77 -0.99 0.80
C TRP A 158 -0.28 -0.32 -0.47
N TYR A 159 -0.70 -0.84 -1.61
CA TYR A 159 -0.43 -0.28 -2.93
C TYR A 159 -1.56 -0.63 -3.91
N LEU A 160 -1.68 0.14 -4.99
CA LEU A 160 -2.61 -0.12 -6.08
C LEU A 160 -1.98 -1.12 -7.07
N GLU A 161 -2.78 -2.05 -7.58
CA GLU A 161 -2.46 -2.95 -8.69
C GLU A 161 -3.06 -2.45 -10.00
#